data_AF-A0A6B3FUH0-F1
#
_entry.id   AF-A0A6B3FUH0-F1
#
_cell.length_a   1.000
_cell.length_b   1.000
_cell.length_c   1.000
_cell.angle_alpha   90.00
_cell.angle_beta   90.00
_cell.angle_gamma   90.00
#
_symmetry.space_group_name_H-M   'P 1'
#
loop_
_entity.id
_entity.type
_entity.pdbx_description
1 polymer ?
#
loop_
_entity_poly.entity_id
_entity_poly.type
_entity_poly.pdbx_seq_one_letter_code
_entity_poly.pdbx_strand_id
1 'polypeptide(L)'
;RTDGADVTTAAALVVSRTESGVRFLLAPWVSEAGTRDLLRPGGAGQKLRVAGDGVTEAVAGPPVAGTACERWPVVRLRSSSRIAEDHAFLVTDLGELTTAHLSYTPPPGGRAPARSPREATGKAALAAWARIGYRLAGLERGGVRSVNTWDFAEQDL
;
A
#
# COMPACT_ATOMS: atom_id res chain seq x y z
N ARG A 1 1.05 -14.29 -14.27
CA ARG A 1 -0.41 -14.58 -14.29
C ARG A 1 -1.04 -13.81 -13.14
N THR A 2 -2.17 -13.12 -13.37
CA THR A 2 -2.89 -12.26 -12.41
C THR A 2 -4.22 -12.89 -11.98
N ASP A 3 -4.29 -14.22 -11.95
CA ASP A 3 -5.51 -14.95 -11.58
C ASP A 3 -5.91 -14.63 -10.13
N GLY A 4 -7.21 -14.41 -9.87
CA GLY A 4 -7.73 -14.07 -8.54
C GLY A 4 -7.54 -12.61 -8.10
N ALA A 5 -7.33 -11.67 -9.04
CA ALA A 5 -7.26 -10.25 -8.71
C ALA A 5 -8.63 -9.70 -8.28
N ASP A 6 -8.59 -8.77 -7.33
CA ASP A 6 -9.76 -8.10 -6.74
C ASP A 6 -9.66 -6.57 -6.90
N VAL A 7 -10.56 -5.84 -6.26
CA VAL A 7 -10.64 -4.37 -6.34
C VAL A 7 -9.40 -3.65 -5.84
N THR A 8 -8.57 -4.27 -4.97
CA THR A 8 -7.35 -3.66 -4.41
C THR A 8 -6.11 -4.06 -5.21
N THR A 9 -5.98 -5.33 -5.55
CA THR A 9 -4.80 -5.89 -6.25
C THR A 9 -4.81 -5.61 -7.75
N ALA A 10 -5.97 -5.34 -8.36
CA ALA A 10 -6.09 -4.89 -9.75
C ALA A 10 -6.07 -3.35 -9.90
N ALA A 11 -5.96 -2.59 -8.81
CA ALA A 11 -6.21 -1.15 -8.81
C ALA A 11 -5.13 -0.31 -9.52
N ALA A 12 -3.90 -0.82 -9.63
CA ALA A 12 -2.78 -0.09 -10.21
C ALA A 12 -1.77 -1.02 -10.90
N LEU A 13 -1.31 -0.59 -12.08
CA LEU A 13 -0.25 -1.23 -12.84
C LEU A 13 0.93 -0.29 -13.01
N VAL A 14 2.15 -0.79 -12.85
CA VAL A 14 3.37 -0.02 -13.08
C VAL A 14 3.59 0.14 -14.58
N VAL A 15 3.61 1.39 -15.06
CA VAL A 15 3.84 1.70 -16.49
C VAL A 15 5.25 2.22 -16.77
N SER A 16 5.91 2.81 -15.77
CA SER A 16 7.30 3.25 -15.91
C SER A 16 8.00 3.25 -14.56
N ARG A 17 9.28 2.90 -14.58
CA ARG A 17 10.15 2.87 -13.41
C ARG A 17 11.48 3.52 -13.81
N THR A 18 11.77 4.68 -13.25
CA THR A 18 12.94 5.50 -13.61
C THR A 18 13.57 6.10 -12.35
N GLU A 19 14.70 6.79 -12.48
CA GLU A 19 15.30 7.55 -11.37
C GLU A 19 14.36 8.63 -10.81
N SER A 20 13.48 9.18 -11.65
CA SER A 20 12.45 10.14 -11.23
C SER A 20 11.30 9.53 -10.43
N GLY A 21 11.24 8.19 -10.34
CA GLY A 21 10.21 7.45 -9.64
C GLY A 21 9.39 6.53 -10.54
N VAL A 22 8.23 6.15 -10.02
CA VAL A 22 7.34 5.11 -10.52
C VAL A 22 6.02 5.76 -10.91
N ARG A 23 5.52 5.43 -12.11
CA ARG A 23 4.19 5.86 -12.56
C ARG A 23 3.27 4.66 -12.63
N PHE A 24 2.03 4.88 -12.25
CA PHE A 24 0.99 3.86 -12.24
C PHE A 24 -0.12 4.23 -13.20
N LEU A 25 -0.61 3.25 -13.96
CA LEU A 25 -1.93 3.32 -14.59
C LEU A 25 -2.95 2.85 -13.56
N LEU A 26 -3.93 3.70 -13.26
CA LEU A 26 -4.97 3.40 -12.29
C LEU A 26 -6.18 2.73 -12.95
N ALA A 27 -6.80 1.82 -12.22
CA ALA A 27 -8.01 1.18 -12.68
C ALA A 27 -9.19 2.19 -12.79
N PRO A 28 -10.14 1.99 -13.72
CA PRO A 28 -11.22 2.95 -13.95
C PRO A 28 -12.15 3.22 -12.76
N TRP A 29 -12.19 2.31 -11.78
CA TRP A 29 -12.98 2.48 -10.57
C TRP A 29 -12.28 3.31 -9.49
N VAL A 30 -11.01 3.68 -9.65
CA VAL A 30 -10.31 4.53 -8.69
C VAL A 30 -10.77 5.99 -8.85
N SER A 31 -11.31 6.58 -7.78
CA SER A 31 -11.80 7.96 -7.77
C SER A 31 -10.83 8.94 -7.11
N GLU A 32 -9.98 8.48 -6.20
CA GLU A 32 -8.93 9.31 -5.59
C GLU A 32 -7.60 8.57 -5.55
N ALA A 33 -6.51 9.32 -5.78
CA ALA A 33 -5.15 8.86 -5.60
C ALA A 33 -4.35 9.85 -4.75
N GLY A 34 -3.52 9.32 -3.89
CA GLY A 34 -2.57 10.07 -3.07
C GLY A 34 -1.31 9.27 -2.78
N THR A 35 -0.31 9.92 -2.22
CA THR A 35 0.91 9.28 -1.73
C THR A 35 1.17 9.65 -0.28
N ARG A 36 1.86 8.77 0.46
CA ARG A 36 2.37 9.06 1.80
C ARG A 36 3.62 8.24 2.09
N ASP A 37 4.41 8.69 3.06
CA ASP A 37 5.51 7.91 3.61
C ASP A 37 5.00 6.95 4.70
N LEU A 38 5.14 5.66 4.47
CA LEU A 38 4.74 4.60 5.39
C LEU A 38 5.53 4.65 6.71
N LEU A 39 6.75 5.21 6.69
CA LEU A 39 7.60 5.37 7.87
C LEU A 39 7.29 6.66 8.67
N ARG A 40 6.26 7.42 8.27
CA ARG A 40 5.79 8.63 8.95
C ARG A 40 4.28 8.52 9.20
N PRO A 41 3.85 7.77 10.24
CA PRO A 41 2.44 7.41 10.41
C PRO A 41 1.52 8.60 10.72
N GLY A 42 2.07 9.68 11.28
CA GLY A 42 1.36 10.94 11.49
C GLY A 42 1.40 11.91 10.30
N GLY A 43 2.11 11.56 9.23
CA GLY A 43 2.24 12.39 8.04
C GLY A 43 0.92 12.47 7.25
N ALA A 44 0.55 13.69 6.87
CA ALA A 44 -0.55 13.90 5.93
C ALA A 44 -0.19 13.28 4.58
N GLY A 45 -1.16 12.61 3.96
CA GLY A 45 -1.02 12.17 2.57
C GLY A 45 -1.06 13.37 1.63
N GLN A 46 -0.34 13.28 0.52
CA GLN A 46 -0.37 14.26 -0.55
C GLN A 46 -1.27 13.75 -1.67
N LYS A 47 -2.03 14.66 -2.30
CA LYS A 47 -2.82 14.31 -3.50
C LYS A 47 -1.86 13.95 -4.63
N LEU A 48 -2.18 12.87 -5.35
CA LEU A 48 -1.43 12.46 -6.52
C LEU A 48 -2.19 12.88 -7.76
N ARG A 49 -1.54 13.65 -8.64
CA ARG A 49 -2.11 14.04 -9.93
C ARG A 49 -2.21 12.81 -10.83
N VAL A 50 -3.36 12.67 -11.47
CA VAL A 50 -3.64 11.65 -12.49
C VAL A 50 -3.93 12.37 -13.79
N ALA A 51 -3.24 11.99 -14.87
CA ALA A 51 -3.47 12.53 -16.20
C ALA A 51 -4.77 11.96 -16.82
N GLY A 52 -5.22 12.54 -17.94
CA GLY A 52 -6.47 12.16 -18.58
C GLY A 52 -6.51 10.73 -19.12
N ASP A 53 -5.34 10.11 -19.29
CA ASP A 53 -5.16 8.70 -19.67
C ASP A 53 -5.13 7.73 -18.46
N GLY A 54 -5.32 8.25 -17.24
CA GLY A 54 -5.30 7.45 -16.01
C GLY A 54 -3.91 7.22 -15.41
N VAL A 55 -2.85 7.79 -16.00
CA VAL A 55 -1.48 7.63 -15.50
C VAL A 55 -1.16 8.66 -14.41
N THR A 56 -0.59 8.22 -13.30
CA THR A 56 -0.16 9.11 -12.21
C THR A 56 1.07 9.94 -12.60
N GLU A 57 1.27 11.06 -11.92
CA GLU A 57 2.61 11.61 -11.80
C GLU A 57 3.58 10.61 -11.12
N ALA A 58 4.88 10.88 -11.19
CA ALA A 58 5.88 9.98 -10.63
C ALA A 58 5.81 9.99 -9.10
N VAL A 59 5.68 8.81 -8.50
CA VAL A 59 5.80 8.58 -7.06
C VAL A 59 7.23 8.14 -6.80
N ALA A 60 7.87 8.70 -5.77
CA ALA A 60 9.18 8.23 -5.36
C ALA A 60 9.16 6.70 -5.16
N GLY A 61 10.09 5.99 -5.81
CA GLY A 61 10.18 4.54 -5.70
C GLY A 61 10.64 4.09 -4.31
N PRO A 62 10.57 2.77 -4.02
CA PRO A 62 11.19 2.21 -2.84
C PRO A 62 12.70 2.55 -2.80
N PRO A 63 13.31 2.62 -1.61
CA PRO A 63 14.74 2.86 -1.48
C PRO A 63 15.53 1.78 -2.22
N VAL A 64 16.67 2.17 -2.79
CA VAL A 64 17.56 1.24 -3.49
C VAL A 64 18.09 0.21 -2.50
N ALA A 65 18.07 -1.08 -2.89
CA ALA A 65 18.61 -2.16 -2.07
C ALA A 65 20.03 -1.83 -1.56
N GLY A 66 20.25 -2.00 -0.25
CA GLY A 66 21.53 -1.68 0.40
C GLY A 66 21.70 -0.23 0.87
N THR A 67 20.70 0.65 0.68
CA THR A 67 20.69 2.00 1.25
C THR A 67 19.86 2.08 2.53
N ALA A 68 20.09 3.13 3.34
CA ALA A 68 19.29 3.37 4.54
C ALA A 68 17.81 3.61 4.15
N CYS A 69 16.90 2.85 4.73
CA CYS A 69 15.46 3.00 4.50
C CYS A 69 14.90 4.11 5.40
N GLU A 70 15.09 5.36 4.97
CA GLU A 70 14.61 6.54 5.72
C GLU A 70 13.15 6.90 5.41
N ARG A 71 12.67 6.47 4.23
CA ARG A 71 11.31 6.65 3.72
C ARG A 71 10.85 5.40 2.98
N TRP A 72 9.55 5.17 2.99
CA TRP A 72 8.90 4.16 2.16
C TRP A 72 7.59 4.73 1.57
N PRO A 73 7.64 5.36 0.38
CA PRO A 73 6.45 5.93 -0.24
C PRO A 73 5.46 4.83 -0.64
N VAL A 74 4.18 5.05 -0.34
CA VAL A 74 3.07 4.18 -0.76
C VAL A 74 1.99 5.00 -1.42
N VAL A 75 1.25 4.37 -2.34
CA VAL A 75 0.11 4.98 -2.99
C VAL A 75 -1.16 4.64 -2.21
N ARG A 76 -1.91 5.67 -1.82
CA ARG A 76 -3.25 5.54 -1.26
C ARG A 76 -4.26 5.68 -2.39
N LEU A 77 -5.07 4.66 -2.60
CA LEU A 77 -6.15 4.67 -3.58
C LEU A 77 -7.49 4.65 -2.85
N ARG A 78 -8.52 5.22 -3.50
CA ARG A 78 -9.91 5.11 -3.06
C ARG A 78 -10.77 4.68 -4.23
N SER A 79 -11.55 3.63 -4.04
CA SER A 79 -12.54 3.17 -5.01
C SER A 79 -13.76 4.08 -5.03
N SER A 80 -14.32 4.24 -6.23
CA SER A 80 -15.56 4.96 -6.48
C SER A 80 -16.75 4.13 -6.00
N SER A 81 -17.59 4.73 -5.17
CA SER A 81 -18.87 4.18 -4.71
C SER A 81 -19.83 3.74 -5.81
N ARG A 82 -19.60 4.19 -7.06
CA ARG A 82 -20.41 3.82 -8.22
C ARG A 82 -20.09 2.44 -8.79
N ILE A 83 -18.90 1.91 -8.52
CA ILE A 83 -18.39 0.69 -9.18
C ILE A 83 -17.93 -0.35 -8.14
N ALA A 84 -17.38 0.10 -7.02
CA ALA A 84 -16.98 -0.75 -5.91
C ALA A 84 -17.37 -0.07 -4.59
N GLU A 85 -17.27 -0.79 -3.47
CA GLU A 85 -17.48 -0.19 -2.16
C GLU A 85 -16.50 0.98 -1.96
N ASP A 86 -16.95 2.10 -1.37
CA ASP A 86 -16.15 3.31 -1.17
C ASP A 86 -15.04 3.09 -0.13
N HIS A 87 -13.90 2.59 -0.60
CA HIS A 87 -12.86 2.02 0.26
C HIS A 87 -11.49 2.58 -0.07
N ALA A 88 -10.80 3.05 0.97
CA ALA A 88 -9.45 3.56 0.88
C ALA A 88 -8.46 2.48 1.33
N PHE A 89 -7.49 2.21 0.47
CA PHE A 89 -6.48 1.17 0.67
C PHE A 89 -5.09 1.67 0.26
N LEU A 90 -4.06 1.00 0.79
CA LEU A 90 -2.67 1.31 0.45
C LEU A 90 -2.09 0.24 -0.46
N VAL A 91 -1.39 0.67 -1.49
CA VAL A 91 -0.59 -0.21 -2.34
C VAL A 91 0.85 0.28 -2.37
N THR A 92 1.77 -0.66 -2.42
CA THR A 92 3.20 -0.38 -2.56
C THR A 92 3.73 -1.06 -3.79
N ASP A 93 4.78 -0.47 -4.32
CA ASP A 93 5.53 -1.05 -5.40
C ASP A 93 6.68 -1.91 -4.85
N LEU A 94 6.79 -3.15 -5.33
CA LEU A 94 7.82 -4.14 -4.95
C LEU A 94 8.60 -4.66 -6.17
N GLY A 95 8.65 -3.92 -7.28
CA GLY A 95 9.42 -4.33 -8.45
C GLY A 95 8.67 -5.22 -9.45
N GLU A 96 7.38 -5.45 -9.23
CA GLU A 96 6.50 -6.23 -10.11
C GLU A 96 5.69 -5.32 -11.07
N LEU A 97 4.95 -5.93 -12.00
CA LEU A 97 4.00 -5.22 -12.86
C LEU A 97 2.79 -4.69 -12.09
N THR A 98 2.27 -5.48 -11.15
CA THR A 98 1.18 -5.09 -10.24
C THR A 98 1.75 -4.57 -8.93
N THR A 99 1.03 -3.66 -8.28
CA THR A 99 1.36 -3.26 -6.91
C THR A 99 0.96 -4.34 -5.89
N ALA A 100 1.54 -4.25 -4.70
CA ALA A 100 1.19 -5.08 -3.55
C ALA A 100 0.26 -4.33 -2.60
N HIS A 101 -0.89 -4.91 -2.25
CA HIS A 101 -1.84 -4.37 -1.28
C HIS A 101 -1.32 -4.51 0.16
N LEU A 102 -1.44 -3.45 0.96
CA LEU A 102 -1.05 -3.45 2.36
C LEU A 102 -2.28 -3.52 3.26
N SER A 103 -2.28 -4.50 4.17
CA SER A 103 -3.34 -4.70 5.16
C SER A 103 -2.77 -4.79 6.58
N TYR A 104 -3.67 -4.70 7.55
CA TYR A 104 -3.36 -4.79 8.97
C TYR A 104 -4.40 -5.62 9.71
N THR A 105 -3.94 -6.56 10.53
CA THR A 105 -4.79 -7.32 11.43
C THR A 105 -4.56 -6.89 12.88
N PRO A 106 -5.53 -6.23 13.54
CA PRO A 106 -5.41 -5.87 14.94
C PRO A 106 -5.41 -7.11 15.84
N PRO A 107 -4.91 -6.99 17.09
CA PRO A 107 -4.88 -8.10 18.01
C PRO A 107 -6.29 -8.65 18.28
N PRO A 108 -6.41 -9.96 18.61
CA PRO A 108 -7.68 -10.54 19.00
C PRO A 108 -8.22 -9.83 20.25
N GLY A 109 -9.53 -9.56 20.26
CA GLY A 109 -10.19 -8.97 21.43
C GLY A 109 -10.49 -10.04 22.48
N GLY A 110 -9.56 -10.29 23.40
CA GLY A 110 -9.75 -11.30 24.46
C GLY A 110 -9.96 -12.71 23.89
N ARG A 111 -11.06 -13.38 24.25
CA ARG A 111 -11.42 -14.73 23.75
C ARG A 111 -12.02 -14.75 22.33
N ALA A 112 -12.11 -13.61 21.66
CA ALA A 112 -12.65 -13.54 20.31
C ALA A 112 -11.69 -14.18 19.28
N PRO A 113 -12.21 -14.78 18.20
CA PRO A 113 -11.38 -15.29 17.11
C PRO A 113 -10.55 -14.17 16.46
N ALA A 114 -9.48 -14.57 15.76
CA ALA A 114 -8.65 -13.66 14.98
C ALA A 114 -9.52 -12.84 14.01
N ARG A 115 -9.28 -11.52 13.96
CA ARG A 115 -10.04 -10.61 13.11
C ARG A 115 -9.58 -10.75 11.66
N SER A 116 -10.48 -10.52 10.72
CA SER A 116 -10.10 -10.38 9.31
C SER A 116 -9.14 -9.19 9.12
N PRO A 117 -8.20 -9.28 8.17
CA PRO A 117 -7.38 -8.14 7.78
C PRO A 117 -8.22 -6.92 7.44
N ARG A 118 -7.72 -5.75 7.81
CA ARG A 118 -8.32 -4.43 7.55
C ARG A 118 -7.38 -3.61 6.71
N GLU A 119 -7.90 -2.55 6.12
CA GLU A 119 -7.09 -1.62 5.35
C GLU A 119 -6.00 -0.95 6.18
N ALA A 120 -4.81 -0.81 5.59
CA ALA A 120 -3.65 -0.18 6.23
C ALA A 120 -3.75 1.36 6.34
N THR A 121 -4.97 1.92 6.39
CA THR A 121 -5.22 3.36 6.36
C THR A 121 -5.51 3.96 7.73
N GLY A 122 -5.91 3.15 8.71
CA GLY A 122 -6.22 3.58 10.08
C GLY A 122 -4.98 3.89 10.92
N LYS A 123 -5.13 4.70 11.98
CA LYS A 123 -4.02 5.14 12.85
C LYS A 123 -3.18 3.99 13.42
N ALA A 124 -3.83 2.95 13.95
CA ALA A 124 -3.14 1.78 14.49
C ALA A 124 -2.36 1.01 13.40
N ALA A 125 -2.98 0.81 12.24
CA ALA A 125 -2.35 0.16 11.11
C ALA A 125 -1.10 0.91 10.62
N LEU A 126 -1.21 2.24 10.45
CA LEU A 126 -0.08 3.08 10.05
C LEU A 126 1.04 3.03 11.07
N ALA A 127 0.73 3.05 12.37
CA ALA A 127 1.72 2.94 13.42
C ALA A 127 2.44 1.57 13.40
N ALA A 128 1.70 0.48 13.17
CA ALA A 128 2.27 -0.85 13.02
C ALA A 128 3.20 -0.92 11.80
N TRP A 129 2.73 -0.44 10.65
CA TRP A 129 3.50 -0.40 9.42
C TRP A 129 4.76 0.46 9.51
N ALA A 130 4.71 1.61 10.18
CA ALA A 130 5.87 2.49 10.33
C ALA A 130 7.06 1.82 11.03
N ARG A 131 6.81 0.84 11.91
CA ARG A 131 7.86 0.09 12.61
C ARG A 131 8.58 -0.93 11.72
N ILE A 132 7.88 -1.47 10.73
CA ILE A 132 8.36 -2.61 9.94
C ILE A 132 8.46 -2.32 8.43
N GLY A 133 8.06 -1.14 7.97
CA GLY A 133 7.94 -0.82 6.54
C GLY A 133 9.23 -1.04 5.77
N TYR A 134 10.39 -0.85 6.39
CA TYR A 134 11.69 -1.11 5.77
C TYR A 134 11.89 -2.58 5.36
N ARG A 135 11.21 -3.53 6.02
CA ARG A 135 11.30 -4.96 5.71
C ARG A 135 10.69 -5.30 4.34
N LEU A 136 9.85 -4.42 3.79
CA LEU A 136 9.28 -4.59 2.45
C LEU A 136 10.37 -4.67 1.37
N ALA A 137 11.55 -4.09 1.59
CA ALA A 137 12.70 -4.24 0.69
C ALA A 137 13.11 -5.72 0.49
N GLY A 138 12.93 -6.57 1.50
CA GLY A 138 13.22 -8.00 1.40
C GLY A 138 12.19 -8.80 0.58
N LEU A 139 11.11 -8.17 0.14
CA LEU A 139 10.03 -8.79 -0.64
C LEU A 139 10.07 -8.38 -2.13
N GLU A 140 11.04 -7.56 -2.52
CA GLU A 140 11.16 -7.09 -3.90
C GLU A 140 11.34 -8.24 -4.89
N ARG A 141 10.67 -8.14 -6.04
CA ARG A 141 10.72 -9.10 -7.16
C ARG A 141 10.35 -10.54 -6.76
N GLY A 142 9.59 -10.70 -5.67
CA GLY A 142 9.13 -11.98 -5.15
C GLY A 142 7.72 -12.38 -5.60
N GLY A 143 7.11 -11.64 -6.53
CA GLY A 143 5.72 -11.90 -6.97
C GLY A 143 4.66 -11.61 -5.89
N VAL A 144 4.98 -10.79 -4.89
CA VAL A 144 4.11 -10.48 -3.76
C VAL A 144 2.96 -9.56 -4.18
N ARG A 145 1.72 -9.98 -3.91
CA ARG A 145 0.51 -9.21 -4.25
C ARG A 145 -0.18 -8.55 -3.06
N SER A 146 0.05 -9.08 -1.87
CA SER A 146 -0.53 -8.56 -0.65
C SER A 146 0.41 -8.83 0.51
N VAL A 147 0.57 -7.85 1.40
CA VAL A 147 1.31 -7.98 2.65
C VAL A 147 0.40 -7.56 3.79
N ASN A 148 0.25 -8.44 4.77
CA ASN A 148 -0.50 -8.16 5.99
C ASN A 148 0.50 -8.07 7.15
N THR A 149 0.38 -7.01 7.94
CA THR A 149 1.03 -6.96 9.24
C THR A 149 0.01 -7.28 10.33
N TRP A 150 0.38 -8.10 11.30
CA TRP A 150 -0.51 -8.46 12.39
C TRP A 150 0.18 -8.26 13.74
N ASP A 151 -0.60 -7.84 14.72
CA ASP A 151 -0.21 -7.90 16.12
C ASP A 151 -0.75 -9.23 16.68
N PHE A 152 0.16 -10.16 17.01
CA PHE A 152 -0.24 -11.49 17.48
C PHE A 152 -0.64 -11.48 18.97
N ALA A 153 0.12 -10.77 19.80
CA ALA A 153 -0.11 -10.64 21.24
C ALA A 153 0.44 -9.31 21.76
N GLU A 154 -0.20 -8.77 22.80
CA GLU A 154 0.26 -7.62 23.58
C GLU A 154 0.50 -8.11 25.02
N GLN A 155 1.59 -7.66 25.64
CA GLN A 155 1.93 -7.97 27.02
C GLN A 155 2.23 -6.66 27.76
N ASP A 156 1.54 -6.42 28.87
CA ASP A 156 1.89 -5.34 29.79
C ASP A 156 3.14 -5.74 30.59
N LEU A 157 4.12 -4.83 30.65
CA LEU A 157 5.39 -4.99 31.38
C LEU A 157 5.33 -4.34 32.75
#